data_AF-A0A956HX99-F1
#
_entry.id   AF-A0A956HX99-F1
#
_cell.length_a   1.000
_cell.length_b   1.000
_cell.length_c   1.000
_cell.angle_alpha   90.00
_cell.angle_beta   90.00
_cell.angle_gamma   90.00
#
_symmetry.space_group_name_H-M   'P 1'
#
loop_
_entity.id
_entity.type
_entity.pdbx_description
1 polymer ?
#
loop_
_entity_poly.entity_id
_entity_poly.type
_entity_poly.pdbx_seq_one_letter_code
_entity_poly.pdbx_strand_id
1 'polypeptide(L)'
;MRRTSATGKNKGFRAKSTGTGGDPAAHRRHLPWGLIALLAVPWTLTTGCASEDEPSRYASRGEALFHEPFEDGNSFACATCHAVDEPAADGIRRVGHPLRDAANRPSWKNGQVTSLRAAVNSCLTEWMRADAVSEESDDWRDLGGYLEELAGDAPGAAVTFEVLAPPAELSGGDVDEGRTIFNASCSACHGTDATGTTRAPSLVGSALSPERIAERVRLSGSATSAVYDGLTGGAMPFWAADRLSDEELIDLVAYTVAIGEMGDGGVGGGNGGDGGIQGRQCASTHPAIGKTAALSTFAHAVDGTATIVDDCTIRFDDFSYDGGGIDVRIYAGKAGDYDPPTGFAISPNIKGVAFRGETFAVQLPEGKSLDDLDGVAVWCTDVGVSFGDGLFK
;
A
#
# COMPACT_ATOMS: atom_id res chain seq x y z
N MET A 1 63.15 -27.84 -16.09
CA MET A 1 63.03 -29.29 -16.38
C MET A 1 61.72 -29.55 -17.11
N ARG A 2 61.83 -30.17 -18.31
CA ARG A 2 60.88 -31.06 -19.04
C ARG A 2 59.36 -30.75 -18.99
N ARG A 3 58.75 -30.40 -20.15
CA ARG A 3 57.96 -31.27 -21.08
C ARG A 3 56.54 -31.55 -20.51
N THR A 4 55.41 -31.45 -21.22
CA THR A 4 55.09 -31.67 -22.64
C THR A 4 53.67 -31.17 -22.98
N SER A 5 53.52 -30.78 -24.23
CA SER A 5 52.34 -30.58 -25.07
C SER A 5 51.40 -31.79 -25.22
N ALA A 6 50.11 -31.55 -25.48
CA ALA A 6 49.29 -32.34 -26.42
C ALA A 6 48.05 -31.59 -26.92
N THR A 7 48.02 -31.41 -28.24
CA THR A 7 46.93 -31.02 -29.14
C THR A 7 45.84 -32.09 -29.29
N GLY A 8 44.59 -31.68 -29.52
CA GLY A 8 43.52 -32.57 -30.02
C GLY A 8 42.50 -31.81 -30.89
N LYS A 9 42.54 -32.07 -32.21
CA LYS A 9 41.57 -31.63 -33.23
C LYS A 9 40.40 -32.61 -33.33
N ASN A 10 39.18 -32.13 -33.59
CA ASN A 10 38.12 -32.84 -34.31
C ASN A 10 37.28 -31.79 -35.06
N LYS A 11 37.33 -31.67 -36.40
CA LYS A 11 36.51 -32.40 -37.41
C LYS A 11 35.02 -32.35 -37.03
N GLY A 12 34.13 -31.59 -37.68
CA GLY A 12 33.95 -31.40 -39.11
C GLY A 12 32.89 -32.40 -39.61
N PHE A 13 31.61 -32.00 -39.62
CA PHE A 13 30.55 -32.76 -40.29
C PHE A 13 29.70 -31.84 -41.17
N ARG A 14 29.73 -32.15 -42.46
CA ARG A 14 29.08 -31.47 -43.58
C ARG A 14 28.09 -32.48 -44.14
N ALA A 15 26.78 -32.25 -43.98
CA ALA A 15 25.78 -33.07 -44.66
C ALA A 15 25.61 -32.57 -46.10
N LYS A 16 25.83 -33.46 -47.07
CA LYS A 16 25.60 -33.24 -48.49
C LYS A 16 24.16 -33.57 -48.87
N SER A 17 23.64 -32.73 -49.75
CA SER A 17 22.53 -32.96 -50.67
C SER A 17 22.70 -34.21 -51.53
N THR A 18 21.60 -34.91 -51.78
CA THR A 18 21.39 -35.71 -52.99
C THR A 18 19.96 -35.47 -53.48
N GLY A 19 19.83 -34.91 -54.67
CA GLY A 19 18.54 -34.80 -55.38
C GLY A 19 18.36 -35.91 -56.40
N THR A 20 17.12 -36.06 -56.86
CA THR A 20 16.64 -36.54 -58.19
C THR A 20 15.14 -36.21 -58.18
N GLY A 21 14.54 -35.44 -59.09
CA GLY A 21 14.63 -35.47 -60.54
C GLY A 21 13.37 -36.16 -61.09
N GLY A 22 12.48 -35.44 -61.78
CA GLY A 22 11.41 -36.04 -62.58
C GLY A 22 10.09 -35.24 -62.64
N ASP A 23 9.98 -34.35 -63.62
CA ASP A 23 8.71 -33.92 -64.23
C ASP A 23 8.41 -34.88 -65.40
N PRO A 24 7.15 -35.23 -65.71
CA PRO A 24 6.60 -34.64 -66.93
C PRO A 24 5.05 -34.46 -67.01
N ALA A 25 4.70 -33.45 -67.82
CA ALA A 25 3.65 -33.44 -68.85
C ALA A 25 2.16 -33.35 -68.46
N ALA A 26 1.66 -32.12 -68.58
CA ALA A 26 0.60 -31.70 -69.51
C ALA A 26 -0.55 -32.66 -69.89
N HIS A 27 -1.77 -32.30 -69.46
CA HIS A 27 -2.99 -32.54 -70.24
C HIS A 27 -3.82 -31.26 -70.32
N ARG A 28 -3.83 -30.66 -71.52
CA ARG A 28 -4.81 -29.65 -71.94
C ARG A 28 -6.17 -30.32 -72.12
N ARG A 29 -7.22 -29.73 -71.55
CA ARG A 29 -8.61 -29.96 -71.97
C ARG A 29 -9.27 -28.62 -72.26
N HIS A 30 -9.64 -28.44 -73.51
CA HIS A 30 -10.46 -27.35 -74.01
C HIS A 30 -11.94 -27.63 -73.68
N LEU A 31 -12.66 -26.64 -73.12
CA LEU A 31 -14.12 -26.58 -73.18
C LEU A 31 -14.59 -25.12 -73.39
N PRO A 32 -15.76 -24.91 -74.00
CA PRO A 32 -16.02 -23.81 -74.92
C PRO A 32 -16.62 -22.56 -74.28
N TRP A 33 -16.55 -21.46 -75.04
CA TRP A 33 -17.13 -20.15 -74.76
C TRP A 33 -18.62 -20.22 -74.41
N GLY A 34 -18.95 -19.79 -73.19
CA GLY A 34 -20.28 -19.36 -72.78
C GLY A 34 -20.20 -17.94 -72.26
N LEU A 35 -20.98 -17.03 -72.84
CA LEU A 35 -21.09 -15.63 -72.44
C LEU A 35 -21.44 -15.51 -70.95
N ILE A 36 -20.56 -14.88 -70.17
CA ILE A 36 -20.90 -14.34 -68.84
C ILE A 36 -21.08 -12.84 -69.01
N ALA A 37 -22.32 -12.38 -68.83
CA ALA A 37 -22.66 -10.97 -68.74
C ALA A 37 -21.97 -10.37 -67.50
N LEU A 38 -21.04 -9.45 -67.74
CA LEU A 38 -20.42 -8.62 -66.70
C LEU A 38 -21.47 -7.65 -66.15
N LEU A 39 -22.15 -8.04 -65.06
CA LEU A 39 -22.76 -7.07 -64.16
C LEU A 39 -21.62 -6.38 -63.40
N ALA A 40 -21.31 -5.16 -63.82
CA ALA A 40 -20.43 -4.26 -63.09
C ALA A 40 -21.09 -3.93 -61.75
N VAL A 41 -20.67 -4.64 -60.69
CA VAL A 41 -20.91 -4.19 -59.32
C VAL A 41 -19.95 -3.03 -59.11
N PRO A 42 -20.43 -1.79 -58.90
CA PRO A 42 -19.54 -0.70 -58.57
C PRO A 42 -18.87 -1.05 -57.24
N TRP A 43 -17.55 -1.22 -57.28
CA TRP A 43 -16.74 -1.18 -56.07
C TRP A 43 -16.84 0.25 -55.55
N THR A 44 -17.83 0.51 -54.71
CA THR A 44 -17.77 1.64 -53.81
C THR A 44 -16.56 1.38 -52.92
N LEU A 45 -15.46 2.07 -53.21
CA LEU A 45 -14.41 2.33 -52.23
C LEU A 45 -15.09 3.08 -51.09
N THR A 46 -15.65 2.33 -50.16
CA THR A 46 -15.78 2.82 -48.79
C THR A 46 -14.35 2.95 -48.32
N THR A 47 -13.80 4.16 -48.42
CA THR A 47 -12.90 4.66 -47.39
C THR A 47 -13.64 4.46 -46.08
N GLY A 48 -13.45 3.29 -45.48
CA GLY A 48 -13.74 3.10 -44.09
C GLY A 48 -12.87 4.11 -43.38
N CYS A 49 -13.50 5.11 -42.77
CA CYS A 49 -12.88 5.76 -41.63
C CYS A 49 -12.41 4.61 -40.73
N ALA A 50 -11.10 4.49 -40.51
CA ALA A 50 -10.60 3.66 -39.44
C ALA A 50 -11.40 4.08 -38.20
N SER A 51 -12.16 3.16 -37.61
CA SER A 51 -12.67 3.37 -36.29
C SER A 51 -11.45 3.48 -35.39
N GLU A 52 -11.10 4.71 -35.04
CA GLU A 52 -10.56 5.01 -33.71
C GLU A 52 -11.55 4.35 -32.73
N ASP A 53 -11.06 3.47 -31.85
CA ASP A 53 -11.80 2.70 -30.81
C ASP A 53 -11.81 1.16 -30.94
N GLU A 54 -10.82 0.54 -31.59
CA GLU A 54 -10.42 -0.82 -31.18
C GLU A 54 -9.28 -0.69 -30.16
N PRO A 55 -9.46 -1.09 -28.88
CA PRO A 55 -8.37 -1.06 -27.92
C PRO A 55 -7.21 -1.87 -28.47
N SER A 56 -5.98 -1.36 -28.31
CA SER A 56 -4.80 -2.07 -28.80
C SER A 56 -4.85 -3.51 -28.28
N ARG A 57 -4.42 -4.49 -29.08
CA ARG A 57 -4.39 -5.90 -28.64
C ARG A 57 -3.63 -6.12 -27.33
N TYR A 58 -2.77 -5.17 -26.96
CA TYR A 58 -1.94 -5.17 -25.77
C TYR A 58 -2.65 -4.51 -24.59
N ALA A 59 -3.57 -3.58 -24.83
CA ALA A 59 -4.23 -2.80 -23.79
C ALA A 59 -4.89 -3.71 -22.76
N SER A 60 -5.72 -4.68 -23.17
CA SER A 60 -6.48 -5.49 -22.19
C SER A 60 -5.62 -6.47 -21.39
N ARG A 61 -4.70 -7.21 -22.04
CA ARG A 61 -3.85 -8.19 -21.33
C ARG A 61 -2.67 -7.52 -20.62
N GLY A 62 -2.06 -6.51 -21.22
CA GLY A 62 -0.97 -5.74 -20.60
C GLY A 62 -1.45 -4.93 -19.40
N GLU A 63 -2.64 -4.34 -19.47
CA GLU A 63 -3.28 -3.70 -18.31
C GLU A 63 -3.59 -4.72 -17.21
N ALA A 64 -4.10 -5.90 -17.55
CA ALA A 64 -4.30 -6.97 -16.58
C ALA A 64 -3.00 -7.36 -15.88
N LEU A 65 -1.90 -7.56 -16.63
CA LEU A 65 -0.57 -7.83 -16.05
C LEU A 65 -0.05 -6.69 -15.16
N PHE A 66 -0.45 -5.44 -15.42
CA PHE A 66 -0.09 -4.30 -14.58
C PHE A 66 -0.90 -4.26 -13.27
N HIS A 67 -2.18 -4.61 -13.31
CA HIS A 67 -3.11 -4.49 -12.19
C HIS A 67 -3.27 -5.76 -11.35
N GLU A 68 -2.92 -6.91 -11.89
CA GLU A 68 -3.10 -8.22 -11.25
C GLU A 68 -1.75 -8.85 -10.87
N PRO A 69 -1.70 -9.66 -9.80
CA PRO A 69 -0.49 -10.39 -9.44
C PRO A 69 -0.14 -11.43 -10.51
N PHE A 70 1.16 -11.61 -10.76
CA PHE A 70 1.66 -12.68 -11.63
C PHE A 70 1.39 -14.06 -11.02
N GLU A 71 1.06 -15.04 -11.86
CA GLU A 71 0.67 -16.40 -11.40
C GLU A 71 1.77 -17.12 -10.61
N ASP A 72 3.02 -16.87 -10.96
CA ASP A 72 4.22 -17.44 -10.33
C ASP A 72 4.81 -16.52 -9.24
N GLY A 73 4.18 -15.36 -9.01
CA GLY A 73 4.61 -14.36 -8.04
C GLY A 73 3.92 -14.45 -6.68
N ASN A 74 4.17 -13.42 -5.87
CA ASN A 74 3.43 -13.17 -4.65
C ASN A 74 2.14 -12.36 -4.94
N SER A 75 1.46 -11.87 -3.90
CA SER A 75 0.18 -11.17 -4.06
C SER A 75 0.27 -9.73 -4.58
N PHE A 76 1.45 -9.21 -4.89
CA PHE A 76 1.63 -7.84 -5.36
C PHE A 76 1.50 -7.73 -6.89
N ALA A 77 0.97 -6.60 -7.34
CA ALA A 77 0.92 -6.20 -8.74
C ALA A 77 1.70 -4.89 -8.94
N CYS A 78 2.02 -4.51 -10.19
CA CYS A 78 2.68 -3.24 -10.49
C CYS A 78 1.89 -2.06 -9.90
N ALA A 79 0.57 -2.07 -10.11
CA ALA A 79 -0.37 -1.08 -9.60
C ALA A 79 -0.47 -1.00 -8.07
N THR A 80 0.06 -2.01 -7.34
CA THR A 80 0.12 -1.93 -5.87
C THR A 80 1.17 -0.93 -5.40
N CYS A 81 2.28 -0.82 -6.13
CA CYS A 81 3.42 0.03 -5.76
C CYS A 81 3.60 1.25 -6.67
N HIS A 82 2.99 1.26 -7.85
CA HIS A 82 3.13 2.34 -8.82
C HIS A 82 1.77 2.83 -9.30
N ALA A 83 1.59 4.14 -9.38
CA ALA A 83 0.46 4.73 -10.09
C ALA A 83 0.81 4.84 -11.58
N VAL A 84 -0.19 4.93 -12.44
CA VAL A 84 0.05 5.41 -13.83
C VAL A 84 0.35 6.90 -13.76
N ASP A 85 -0.52 7.66 -13.10
CA ASP A 85 -0.42 9.10 -12.88
C ASP A 85 -0.53 9.46 -11.41
N GLU A 86 0.05 10.60 -11.06
CA GLU A 86 -0.19 11.25 -9.78
C GLU A 86 -0.77 12.66 -9.97
N PRO A 87 -1.73 13.08 -9.12
CA PRO A 87 -2.36 12.30 -8.06
C PRO A 87 -3.19 11.12 -8.61
N ALA A 88 -3.09 9.97 -7.94
CA ALA A 88 -3.79 8.76 -8.38
C ALA A 88 -5.31 8.91 -8.17
N ALA A 89 -6.11 8.29 -9.05
CA ALA A 89 -7.57 8.40 -9.01
C ALA A 89 -8.20 7.83 -7.73
N ASP A 90 -7.53 6.89 -7.07
CA ASP A 90 -7.93 6.30 -5.79
C ASP A 90 -7.45 7.10 -4.57
N GLY A 91 -6.77 8.23 -4.80
CA GLY A 91 -6.22 9.07 -3.73
C GLY A 91 -5.02 8.48 -3.01
N ILE A 92 -4.53 7.29 -3.42
CA ILE A 92 -3.41 6.62 -2.77
C ILE A 92 -2.09 7.09 -3.38
N ARG A 93 -1.26 7.72 -2.55
CA ARG A 93 0.16 7.97 -2.88
C ARG A 93 0.89 6.63 -2.78
N ARG A 94 1.59 6.24 -3.85
CA ARG A 94 2.28 4.96 -3.90
C ARG A 94 3.78 5.10 -3.68
N VAL A 95 4.39 4.03 -3.19
CA VAL A 95 5.82 4.03 -2.85
C VAL A 95 6.72 4.29 -4.05
N GLY A 96 6.37 3.76 -5.22
CA GLY A 96 7.08 3.96 -6.47
C GLY A 96 6.53 5.14 -7.26
N HIS A 97 7.43 5.82 -7.99
CA HIS A 97 7.06 6.91 -8.91
C HIS A 97 6.02 6.49 -9.95
N PRO A 98 5.22 7.45 -10.47
CA PRO A 98 4.28 7.16 -11.55
C PRO A 98 4.98 6.57 -12.77
N LEU A 99 4.26 5.75 -13.53
CA LEU A 99 4.82 4.99 -14.66
C LEU A 99 4.33 5.44 -16.04
N ARG A 100 3.52 6.50 -16.15
CA ARG A 100 3.00 6.98 -17.45
C ARG A 100 4.06 7.04 -18.55
N ASP A 101 5.17 7.73 -18.32
CA ASP A 101 6.22 7.94 -19.31
C ASP A 101 7.36 6.91 -19.21
N ALA A 102 7.18 5.85 -18.42
CA ALA A 102 8.26 4.95 -18.02
C ALA A 102 8.96 4.29 -19.21
N ALA A 103 8.24 3.99 -20.30
CA ALA A 103 8.81 3.37 -21.49
C ALA A 103 9.75 4.30 -22.27
N ASN A 104 9.56 5.63 -22.17
CA ASN A 104 10.33 6.62 -22.91
C ASN A 104 11.49 7.22 -22.10
N ARG A 105 11.78 6.67 -20.91
CA ARG A 105 12.89 7.14 -20.06
C ARG A 105 14.24 6.67 -20.61
N PRO A 106 15.31 7.49 -20.51
CA PRO A 106 16.63 7.09 -20.98
C PRO A 106 17.31 6.05 -20.07
N SER A 107 16.88 5.95 -18.81
CA SER A 107 17.39 5.00 -17.83
C SER A 107 16.45 4.87 -16.63
N TRP A 108 16.60 3.78 -15.88
CA TRP A 108 15.84 3.46 -14.67
C TRP A 108 16.80 3.17 -13.51
N LYS A 109 16.26 3.16 -12.28
CA LYS A 109 16.99 2.83 -11.05
C LYS A 109 18.27 3.66 -10.88
N ASN A 110 18.14 4.98 -10.83
CA ASN A 110 19.27 5.92 -10.74
C ASN A 110 20.34 5.74 -11.84
N GLY A 111 19.93 5.31 -13.04
CA GLY A 111 20.85 5.11 -14.16
C GLY A 111 21.54 3.74 -14.18
N GLN A 112 21.27 2.87 -13.21
CA GLN A 112 21.89 1.54 -13.14
C GLN A 112 21.39 0.59 -14.25
N VAL A 113 20.22 0.88 -14.81
CA VAL A 113 19.61 0.04 -15.85
C VAL A 113 19.17 0.91 -17.04
N THR A 114 19.49 0.47 -18.25
CA THR A 114 19.19 1.20 -19.51
C THR A 114 18.19 0.46 -20.40
N SER A 115 17.53 -0.58 -19.89
CA SER A 115 16.48 -1.33 -20.59
C SER A 115 15.22 -1.36 -19.72
N LEU A 116 14.07 -0.99 -20.30
CA LEU A 116 12.78 -1.07 -19.62
C LEU A 116 12.50 -2.50 -19.12
N ARG A 117 12.77 -3.52 -19.95
CA ARG A 117 12.59 -4.93 -19.56
C ARG A 117 13.46 -5.31 -18.37
N ALA A 118 14.72 -4.87 -18.35
CA ALA A 118 15.60 -5.14 -17.23
C ALA A 118 15.14 -4.42 -15.95
N ALA A 119 14.60 -3.20 -16.07
CA ALA A 119 14.01 -2.49 -14.94
C ALA A 119 12.76 -3.21 -14.41
N VAL A 120 11.87 -3.69 -15.29
CA VAL A 120 10.70 -4.50 -14.93
C VAL A 120 11.13 -5.80 -14.27
N ASN A 121 12.11 -6.53 -14.83
CA ASN A 121 12.61 -7.78 -14.27
C ASN A 121 13.24 -7.60 -12.88
N SER A 122 13.87 -6.45 -12.59
CA SER A 122 14.35 -6.17 -11.23
C SER A 122 13.20 -6.09 -10.22
N CYS A 123 12.06 -5.52 -10.63
CA CYS A 123 10.87 -5.48 -9.79
C CYS A 123 10.20 -6.86 -9.64
N LEU A 124 10.04 -7.58 -10.76
CA LEU A 124 9.43 -8.92 -10.75
C LEU A 124 10.18 -9.87 -9.81
N THR A 125 11.51 -9.90 -9.92
CA THR A 125 12.34 -10.85 -9.18
C THR A 125 12.59 -10.42 -7.72
N GLU A 126 12.91 -9.16 -7.45
CA GLU A 126 13.26 -8.71 -6.09
C GLU A 126 12.04 -8.43 -5.21
N TRP A 127 10.91 -7.99 -5.78
CA TRP A 127 9.75 -7.52 -5.00
C TRP A 127 8.50 -8.37 -5.19
N MET A 128 8.21 -8.80 -6.42
CA MET A 128 7.03 -9.63 -6.72
C MET A 128 7.32 -11.13 -6.61
N ARG A 129 8.59 -11.53 -6.45
CA ARG A 129 9.03 -12.93 -6.39
C ARG A 129 8.55 -13.77 -7.59
N ALA A 130 8.33 -13.13 -8.74
CA ALA A 130 7.99 -13.75 -9.99
C ALA A 130 9.26 -13.99 -10.83
N ASP A 131 9.18 -14.89 -11.80
CA ASP A 131 10.27 -15.11 -12.75
C ASP A 131 10.46 -13.87 -13.65
N ALA A 132 11.70 -13.70 -14.13
CA ALA A 132 12.02 -12.65 -15.08
C ALA A 132 11.38 -12.96 -16.45
N VAL A 133 10.72 -11.97 -17.05
CA VAL A 133 10.15 -12.11 -18.40
C VAL A 133 11.25 -12.05 -19.46
N SER A 134 11.16 -12.96 -20.45
CA SER A 134 12.06 -12.98 -21.61
C SER A 134 11.59 -11.99 -22.69
N GLU A 135 12.41 -11.79 -23.72
CA GLU A 135 12.05 -10.87 -24.80
C GLU A 135 10.95 -11.43 -25.70
N GLU A 136 10.86 -12.76 -25.75
CA GLU A 136 9.96 -13.53 -26.59
C GLU A 136 8.66 -13.92 -25.88
N SER A 137 8.54 -13.67 -24.56
CA SER A 137 7.35 -14.05 -23.81
C SER A 137 6.15 -13.17 -24.17
N ASP A 138 4.97 -13.78 -24.21
CA ASP A 138 3.71 -13.05 -24.41
C ASP A 138 3.49 -12.02 -23.29
N ASP A 139 3.91 -12.34 -22.06
CA ASP A 139 3.84 -11.41 -20.92
C ASP A 139 4.64 -10.13 -21.14
N TRP A 140 5.89 -10.24 -21.62
CA TRP A 140 6.69 -9.05 -21.92
C TRP A 140 6.12 -8.28 -23.10
N ARG A 141 5.69 -8.99 -24.15
CA ARG A 141 5.10 -8.37 -25.33
C ARG A 141 3.88 -7.52 -24.97
N ASP A 142 2.99 -8.04 -24.12
CA ASP A 142 1.75 -7.35 -23.75
C ASP A 142 1.98 -6.28 -22.68
N LEU A 143 2.74 -6.56 -21.61
CA LEU A 143 3.06 -5.58 -20.58
C LEU A 143 3.93 -4.44 -21.12
N GLY A 144 4.97 -4.77 -21.90
CA GLY A 144 5.82 -3.79 -22.55
C GLY A 144 5.04 -2.91 -23.53
N GLY A 145 4.18 -3.52 -24.35
CA GLY A 145 3.29 -2.80 -25.26
C GLY A 145 2.32 -1.87 -24.52
N TYR A 146 1.79 -2.28 -23.37
CA TYR A 146 0.94 -1.43 -22.54
C TYR A 146 1.71 -0.24 -21.94
N LEU A 147 2.93 -0.45 -21.44
CA LEU A 147 3.76 0.65 -20.92
C LEU A 147 4.18 1.63 -22.02
N GLU A 148 4.45 1.15 -23.24
CA GLU A 148 4.71 1.99 -24.42
C GLU A 148 3.46 2.78 -24.82
N GLU A 149 2.28 2.16 -24.80
CA GLU A 149 1.00 2.82 -25.06
C GLU A 149 0.69 3.93 -24.03
N LEU A 150 0.94 3.67 -22.74
CA LEU A 150 0.80 4.68 -21.68
C LEU A 150 1.71 5.89 -21.90
N ALA A 151 2.94 5.65 -22.38
CA ALA A 151 3.93 6.69 -22.61
C ALA A 151 3.64 7.52 -23.86
N GLY A 152 3.07 6.89 -24.89
CA GLY A 152 2.83 7.52 -26.19
C GLY A 152 4.12 8.10 -26.76
N ASP A 153 4.03 9.26 -27.42
CA ASP A 153 5.18 9.95 -28.02
C ASP A 153 5.91 10.90 -27.04
N ALA A 154 5.43 11.02 -25.80
CA ALA A 154 5.98 11.99 -24.85
C ALA A 154 7.38 11.55 -24.37
N PRO A 155 8.40 12.42 -24.39
CA PRO A 155 9.72 12.07 -23.89
C PRO A 155 9.65 11.80 -22.38
N GLY A 156 10.23 10.68 -21.94
CA GLY A 156 10.30 10.34 -20.52
C GLY A 156 11.55 10.92 -19.87
N ALA A 157 11.40 11.51 -18.68
CA ALA A 157 12.55 11.98 -17.91
C ALA A 157 13.14 10.84 -17.08
N ALA A 158 14.47 10.84 -16.90
CA ALA A 158 15.08 9.94 -15.93
C ALA A 158 14.58 10.29 -14.53
N VAL A 159 14.11 9.28 -13.80
CA VAL A 159 13.72 9.42 -12.40
C VAL A 159 14.89 9.01 -11.53
N THR A 160 15.23 9.86 -10.56
CA THR A 160 16.20 9.59 -9.51
C THR A 160 15.53 9.53 -8.17
N PHE A 161 16.02 8.68 -7.27
CA PHE A 161 15.55 8.55 -5.89
C PHE A 161 16.74 8.45 -4.94
N GLU A 162 16.50 8.71 -3.66
CA GLU A 162 17.52 8.59 -2.62
C GLU A 162 17.03 7.67 -1.49
N VAL A 163 17.81 6.61 -1.23
CA VAL A 163 17.66 5.75 -0.05
C VAL A 163 18.48 6.39 1.07
N LEU A 164 17.79 7.09 1.96
CA LEU A 164 18.41 7.79 3.09
C LEU A 164 18.20 7.03 4.39
N ALA A 165 19.19 7.10 5.27
CA ALA A 165 18.96 6.74 6.67
C ALA A 165 17.90 7.68 7.28
N PRO A 166 17.11 7.22 8.27
CA PRO A 166 16.19 8.08 8.99
C PRO A 166 16.89 9.30 9.61
N PRO A 167 16.17 10.43 9.79
CA PRO A 167 16.68 11.57 10.54
C PRO A 167 17.00 11.16 11.99
N ALA A 168 18.00 11.83 12.59
CA ALA A 168 18.46 11.50 13.94
C ALA A 168 17.44 11.82 15.03
N GLU A 169 16.61 12.84 14.82
CA GLU A 169 15.53 13.24 15.71
C GLU A 169 14.19 12.81 15.11
N LEU A 170 13.43 12.00 15.86
CA LEU A 170 12.13 11.45 15.44
C LEU A 170 10.96 11.95 16.31
N SER A 171 11.20 12.96 17.13
CA SER A 171 10.21 13.56 18.03
C SER A 171 9.54 14.77 17.41
N GLY A 172 8.37 15.15 17.94
CA GLY A 172 7.67 16.38 17.55
C GLY A 172 6.75 16.26 16.33
N GLY A 173 6.47 15.04 15.86
CA GLY A 173 5.50 14.78 14.79
C GLY A 173 4.06 15.00 15.22
N ASP A 174 3.21 15.33 14.26
CA ASP A 174 1.77 15.48 14.40
C ASP A 174 1.08 14.14 14.14
N VAL A 175 0.34 13.64 15.14
CA VAL A 175 -0.36 12.35 15.08
C VAL A 175 -1.52 12.37 14.08
N ASP A 176 -2.23 13.49 13.93
CA ASP A 176 -3.37 13.60 13.01
C ASP A 176 -2.90 13.74 11.56
N GLU A 177 -1.81 14.50 11.32
CA GLU A 177 -1.16 14.54 10.02
C GLU A 177 -0.56 13.17 9.67
N GLY A 178 0.09 12.52 10.64
CA GLY A 178 0.61 11.16 10.51
C GLY A 178 -0.47 10.16 10.13
N ARG A 179 -1.65 10.22 10.75
CA ARG A 179 -2.81 9.39 10.36
C ARG A 179 -3.25 9.68 8.93
N THR A 180 -3.29 10.95 8.53
CA THR A 180 -3.69 11.36 7.18
C THR A 180 -2.73 10.79 6.13
N ILE A 181 -1.42 10.95 6.35
CA ILE A 181 -0.38 10.38 5.48
C ILE A 181 -0.47 8.86 5.46
N PHE A 182 -0.65 8.22 6.62
CA PHE A 182 -0.76 6.76 6.74
C PHE A 182 -1.93 6.24 5.90
N ASN A 183 -3.09 6.87 6.02
CA ASN A 183 -4.29 6.46 5.30
C ASN A 183 -4.17 6.72 3.79
N ALA A 184 -3.42 7.74 3.38
CA ALA A 184 -3.16 8.04 1.98
C ALA A 184 -2.03 7.19 1.35
N SER A 185 -1.15 6.58 2.15
CA SER A 185 0.11 5.99 1.64
C SER A 185 0.39 4.56 2.09
N CYS A 186 0.03 4.21 3.33
CA CYS A 186 0.36 2.93 3.96
C CYS A 186 -0.82 1.96 3.98
N SER A 187 -2.05 2.49 3.96
CA SER A 187 -3.30 1.73 4.12
C SER A 187 -3.55 0.68 3.05
N ALA A 188 -3.01 0.86 1.84
CA ALA A 188 -3.10 -0.12 0.77
C ALA A 188 -2.51 -1.49 1.16
N CYS A 189 -1.54 -1.50 2.09
CA CYS A 189 -0.93 -2.71 2.64
C CYS A 189 -1.36 -2.94 4.09
N HIS A 190 -1.26 -1.92 4.94
CA HIS A 190 -1.48 -2.04 6.38
C HIS A 190 -2.91 -1.76 6.83
N GLY A 191 -3.85 -1.57 5.89
CA GLY A 191 -5.26 -1.30 6.19
C GLY A 191 -5.47 0.15 6.63
N THR A 192 -6.70 0.65 6.49
CA THR A 192 -7.09 1.94 7.05
C THR A 192 -6.86 1.91 8.57
N ASP A 193 -6.31 2.99 9.09
CA ASP A 193 -5.92 3.17 10.48
C ASP A 193 -5.01 2.04 11.03
N ALA A 194 -4.17 1.48 10.13
CA ALA A 194 -3.19 0.44 10.41
C ALA A 194 -3.76 -0.88 10.98
N THR A 195 -5.03 -1.17 10.72
CA THR A 195 -5.76 -2.35 11.22
C THR A 195 -5.27 -3.69 10.63
N GLY A 196 -4.39 -3.63 9.64
CA GLY A 196 -3.82 -4.78 8.94
C GLY A 196 -4.69 -5.28 7.79
N THR A 197 -4.07 -6.03 6.90
CA THR A 197 -4.74 -6.78 5.85
C THR A 197 -4.10 -8.15 5.70
N THR A 198 -4.51 -8.91 4.68
CA THR A 198 -3.79 -10.12 4.27
C THR A 198 -2.41 -9.81 3.67
N ARG A 199 -2.15 -8.58 3.23
CA ARG A 199 -0.89 -8.15 2.61
C ARG A 199 0.16 -7.72 3.64
N ALA A 200 -0.25 -7.04 4.71
CA ALA A 200 0.66 -6.58 5.76
C ALA A 200 -0.02 -6.61 7.14
N PRO A 201 0.75 -6.82 8.22
CA PRO A 201 0.19 -6.97 9.55
C PRO A 201 -0.45 -5.67 10.04
N SER A 202 -1.34 -5.82 11.02
CA SER A 202 -1.78 -4.70 11.85
C SER A 202 -0.58 -4.09 12.57
N LEU A 203 -0.55 -2.76 12.67
CA LEU A 203 0.42 -2.03 13.47
C LEU A 203 -0.18 -1.54 14.79
N VAL A 204 -1.51 -1.63 14.94
CA VAL A 204 -2.19 -1.39 16.21
C VAL A 204 -1.66 -2.38 17.25
N GLY A 205 -1.18 -1.89 18.39
CA GLY A 205 -0.62 -2.75 19.44
C GLY A 205 0.78 -3.31 19.15
N SER A 206 1.44 -2.91 18.06
CA SER A 206 2.71 -3.54 17.63
C SER A 206 3.93 -3.21 18.51
N ALA A 207 3.81 -2.22 19.41
CA ALA A 207 4.86 -1.75 20.32
C ALA A 207 6.25 -1.55 19.64
N LEU A 208 6.27 -1.09 18.39
CA LEU A 208 7.51 -0.81 17.66
C LEU A 208 8.13 0.52 18.14
N SER A 209 9.45 0.56 18.28
CA SER A 209 10.14 1.81 18.61
C SER A 209 10.09 2.81 17.45
N PRO A 210 10.18 4.13 17.72
CA PRO A 210 10.25 5.17 16.69
C PRO A 210 11.32 4.88 15.63
N GLU A 211 12.52 4.50 16.08
CA GLU A 211 13.66 4.21 15.21
C GLU A 211 13.39 3.01 14.32
N ARG A 212 12.71 2.00 14.87
CA ARG A 212 12.36 0.80 14.12
C ARG A 212 11.32 1.11 13.03
N ILE A 213 10.32 1.92 13.35
CA ILE A 213 9.32 2.36 12.37
C ILE A 213 10.03 3.12 11.25
N ALA A 214 10.85 4.11 11.61
CA ALA A 214 11.55 4.95 10.66
C ALA A 214 12.52 4.16 9.77
N GLU A 215 13.28 3.23 10.35
CA GLU A 215 14.17 2.32 9.63
C GLU A 215 13.38 1.45 8.64
N ARG A 216 12.21 0.93 9.03
CA ARG A 216 11.37 0.12 8.14
C ARG A 216 10.80 0.93 6.99
N VAL A 217 10.39 2.17 7.24
CA VAL A 217 9.91 3.06 6.17
C VAL A 217 11.04 3.40 5.19
N ARG A 218 12.26 3.68 5.67
CA ARG A 218 13.34 4.19 4.81
C ARG A 218 14.25 3.15 4.19
N LEU A 219 14.47 2.01 4.86
CA LEU A 219 15.55 1.07 4.50
C LEU A 219 15.05 -0.36 4.29
N SER A 220 13.74 -0.63 4.41
CA SER A 220 13.23 -1.99 4.21
C SER A 220 13.35 -2.44 2.74
N GLY A 221 13.82 -3.66 2.55
CA GLY A 221 13.94 -4.33 1.26
C GLY A 221 15.17 -5.22 1.20
N SER A 222 15.45 -5.86 0.06
CA SER A 222 16.55 -6.83 -0.03
C SER A 222 17.91 -6.19 0.25
N ALA A 223 18.61 -6.65 1.29
CA ALA A 223 19.97 -6.19 1.63
C ALA A 223 21.03 -6.60 0.59
N THR A 224 20.67 -7.47 -0.36
CA THR A 224 21.52 -7.89 -1.47
C THR A 224 20.90 -7.50 -2.81
N SER A 225 20.07 -6.46 -2.84
CA SER A 225 19.53 -5.93 -4.09
C SER A 225 20.67 -5.54 -5.04
N ALA A 226 20.49 -5.84 -6.32
CA ALA A 226 21.44 -5.43 -7.35
C ALA A 226 21.22 -3.97 -7.81
N VAL A 227 20.07 -3.38 -7.45
CA VAL A 227 19.62 -2.07 -7.96
C VAL A 227 19.22 -1.06 -6.88
N TYR A 228 19.24 -1.46 -5.60
CA TYR A 228 18.96 -0.57 -4.48
C TYR A 228 20.05 -0.75 -3.41
N ASP A 229 20.91 0.24 -3.30
CA ASP A 229 21.95 0.27 -2.26
C ASP A 229 21.36 0.70 -0.92
N GLY A 230 21.90 0.18 0.19
CA GLY A 230 21.60 0.66 1.55
C GLY A 230 20.39 0.02 2.25
N LEU A 231 19.70 -0.93 1.61
CA LEU A 231 18.57 -1.63 2.22
C LEU A 231 19.00 -2.62 3.32
N THR A 232 18.19 -2.80 4.36
CA THR A 232 18.55 -3.54 5.59
C THR A 232 17.80 -4.87 5.78
N GLY A 233 17.05 -5.33 4.77
CA GLY A 233 16.28 -6.57 4.82
C GLY A 233 14.84 -6.35 5.27
N GLY A 234 13.87 -6.80 4.48
CA GLY A 234 12.45 -6.72 4.80
C GLY A 234 11.57 -6.93 3.56
N ALA A 235 10.27 -7.10 3.79
CA ALA A 235 9.28 -7.25 2.70
C ALA A 235 8.48 -5.96 2.43
N MET A 236 8.51 -5.00 3.36
CA MET A 236 7.93 -3.67 3.15
C MET A 236 8.79 -2.92 2.13
N PRO A 237 8.20 -2.25 1.12
CA PRO A 237 8.97 -1.41 0.21
C PRO A 237 9.44 -0.15 0.92
N PHE A 238 10.70 0.24 0.68
CA PHE A 238 11.23 1.49 1.21
C PHE A 238 10.59 2.71 0.53
N TRP A 239 10.42 3.78 1.27
CA TRP A 239 10.01 5.08 0.78
C TRP A 239 11.25 5.97 0.60
N ALA A 240 11.50 6.37 -0.64
CA ALA A 240 12.58 7.31 -0.96
C ALA A 240 12.26 8.72 -0.44
N ALA A 241 13.30 9.52 -0.19
CA ALA A 241 13.16 10.86 0.39
C ALA A 241 12.34 11.83 -0.47
N ASP A 242 12.30 11.61 -1.77
CA ASP A 242 11.50 12.38 -2.72
C ASP A 242 10.04 11.89 -2.84
N ARG A 243 9.71 10.77 -2.20
CA ARG A 243 8.35 10.20 -2.11
C ARG A 243 7.71 10.47 -0.76
N LEU A 244 8.51 10.51 0.30
CA LEU A 244 8.13 10.80 1.67
C LEU A 244 9.23 11.65 2.32
N SER A 245 8.90 12.88 2.69
CA SER A 245 9.82 13.79 3.37
C SER A 245 10.19 13.32 4.77
N ASP A 246 11.19 13.98 5.39
CA ASP A 246 11.58 13.69 6.77
C ASP A 246 10.49 14.14 7.75
N GLU A 247 9.83 15.28 7.48
CA GLU A 247 8.70 15.77 8.26
C GLU A 247 7.52 14.79 8.22
N GLU A 248 7.10 14.36 7.02
CA GLU A 248 6.03 13.36 6.87
C GLU A 248 6.39 12.01 7.54
N LEU A 249 7.67 11.64 7.54
CA LEU A 249 8.14 10.44 8.24
C LEU A 249 7.99 10.60 9.76
N ILE A 250 8.35 11.75 10.31
CA ILE A 250 8.25 12.03 11.74
C ILE A 250 6.78 12.00 12.19
N ASP A 251 5.87 12.56 11.39
CA ASP A 251 4.42 12.49 11.62
C ASP A 251 3.90 11.03 11.58
N LEU A 252 4.32 10.24 10.58
CA LEU A 252 3.98 8.82 10.49
C LEU A 252 4.48 8.01 11.70
N VAL A 253 5.69 8.31 12.17
CA VAL A 253 6.27 7.69 13.36
C VAL A 253 5.43 8.03 14.59
N ALA A 254 5.07 9.30 14.79
CA ALA A 254 4.22 9.74 15.89
C ALA A 254 2.88 9.00 15.88
N TYR A 255 2.22 8.92 14.73
CA TYR A 255 0.96 8.18 14.58
C TYR A 255 1.11 6.67 14.88
N THR A 256 2.13 6.03 14.33
CA THR A 256 2.33 4.57 14.46
C THR A 256 2.69 4.18 15.90
N VAL A 257 3.45 5.01 16.61
CA VAL A 257 3.72 4.83 18.05
C VAL A 257 2.42 4.98 18.84
N ALA A 258 1.65 6.04 18.59
CA ALA A 258 0.41 6.29 19.31
C ALA A 258 -0.58 5.12 19.21
N ILE A 259 -0.76 4.52 18.02
CA ILE A 259 -1.64 3.35 17.85
C ILE A 259 -1.00 2.04 18.34
N GLY A 260 0.33 1.98 18.42
CA GLY A 260 1.08 0.87 18.99
C GLY A 260 0.85 0.71 20.49
N GLU A 261 0.63 1.81 21.20
CA GLU A 261 0.35 1.83 22.65
C GLU A 261 -1.10 1.44 23.00
N MET A 262 -2.01 1.42 22.02
CA MET A 262 -3.43 1.10 22.22
C MET A 262 -3.72 -0.41 22.34
N GLY A 263 -2.74 -1.29 22.08
CA GLY A 263 -2.93 -2.75 22.09
C GLY A 263 -2.36 -3.50 23.31
N ASP A 264 -1.78 -2.82 24.29
CA ASP A 264 -1.20 -3.43 25.51
C ASP A 264 -2.23 -3.64 26.65
N GLY A 265 -3.49 -3.93 26.31
CA GLY A 265 -4.52 -4.29 27.30
C GLY A 265 -4.44 -5.75 27.79
N GLY A 266 -3.35 -6.48 27.49
CA GLY A 266 -3.27 -7.94 27.60
C GLY A 266 -2.19 -8.49 28.54
N VAL A 267 -2.59 -8.79 29.78
CA VAL A 267 -1.94 -9.69 30.77
C VAL A 267 -0.82 -9.08 31.63
N GLY A 268 -1.24 -8.43 32.72
CA GLY A 268 -0.45 -8.19 33.92
C GLY A 268 -0.93 -9.01 35.12
N GLY A 269 -0.93 -10.34 35.02
CA GLY A 269 -1.08 -11.21 36.18
C GLY A 269 0.20 -11.21 37.01
N GLY A 270 0.33 -10.33 38.01
CA GLY A 270 1.48 -10.36 38.91
C GLY A 270 1.65 -9.12 39.79
N ASN A 271 1.07 -9.19 40.99
CA ASN A 271 1.59 -8.68 42.26
C ASN A 271 2.35 -7.32 42.28
N GLY A 272 1.66 -6.29 42.80
CA GLY A 272 2.19 -5.22 43.64
C GLY A 272 3.57 -4.63 43.33
N GLY A 273 3.56 -3.47 42.67
CA GLY A 273 4.69 -2.55 42.57
C GLY A 273 4.34 -1.46 41.57
N ASP A 274 4.48 -0.20 41.95
CA ASP A 274 4.28 0.93 41.05
C ASP A 274 5.09 0.78 39.75
N GLY A 275 4.46 1.11 38.62
CA GLY A 275 5.02 0.95 37.28
C GLY A 275 4.07 1.56 36.27
N GLY A 276 4.13 2.89 36.13
CA GLY A 276 3.18 3.70 35.38
C GLY A 276 3.19 3.47 33.87
N ILE A 277 1.99 3.52 33.30
CA ILE A 277 1.66 3.69 31.88
C ILE A 277 2.44 4.91 31.34
N GLN A 278 3.24 4.77 30.28
CA GLN A 278 4.03 5.89 29.72
C GLN A 278 3.20 6.81 28.79
N GLY A 279 2.05 7.29 29.27
CA GLY A 279 1.40 8.48 28.71
C GLY A 279 2.06 9.76 29.25
N ARG A 280 1.59 10.94 28.80
CA ARG A 280 1.95 12.23 29.44
C ARG A 280 1.75 12.09 30.93
N GLN A 281 2.79 12.37 31.72
CA GLN A 281 2.68 12.33 33.18
C GLN A 281 1.69 13.41 33.62
N CYS A 282 0.56 12.97 34.14
CA CYS A 282 -0.50 13.84 34.59
C CYS A 282 -0.48 13.92 36.11
N ALA A 283 -0.71 15.13 36.62
CA ALA A 283 -0.89 15.32 38.03
C ALA A 283 -2.15 14.56 38.49
N SER A 284 -2.27 14.30 39.79
CA SER A 284 -3.44 13.63 40.36
C SER A 284 -4.06 14.55 41.41
N THR A 285 -4.57 15.70 40.99
CA THR A 285 -5.02 16.78 41.87
C THR A 285 -6.50 17.11 41.76
N HIS A 286 -7.14 16.72 40.66
CA HIS A 286 -8.52 17.07 40.36
C HIS A 286 -9.51 16.25 41.21
N PRO A 287 -10.59 16.86 41.74
CA PRO A 287 -11.57 16.17 42.58
C PRO A 287 -12.42 15.12 41.84
N ALA A 288 -12.35 15.05 40.51
CA ALA A 288 -13.04 14.03 39.73
C ALA A 288 -12.27 12.71 39.63
N ILE A 289 -11.03 12.64 40.11
CA ILE A 289 -10.25 11.39 40.12
C ILE A 289 -10.99 10.32 40.93
N GLY A 290 -11.08 9.11 40.38
CA GLY A 290 -11.78 7.97 40.93
C GLY A 290 -13.28 7.93 40.61
N LYS A 291 -13.86 8.99 40.00
CA LYS A 291 -15.24 8.92 39.50
C LYS A 291 -15.35 7.93 38.35
N THR A 292 -16.50 7.28 38.26
CA THR A 292 -16.77 6.27 37.25
C THR A 292 -18.03 6.58 36.45
N ALA A 293 -18.06 6.13 35.20
CA ALA A 293 -19.17 6.22 34.27
C ALA A 293 -19.43 4.84 33.65
N ALA A 294 -20.51 4.18 34.07
CA ALA A 294 -20.97 2.96 33.40
C ALA A 294 -21.64 3.33 32.08
N LEU A 295 -21.23 2.69 30.99
CA LEU A 295 -21.76 2.96 29.65
C LEU A 295 -23.12 2.28 29.48
N SER A 296 -24.10 3.05 29.02
CA SER A 296 -25.41 2.54 28.63
C SER A 296 -25.42 2.23 27.15
N THR A 297 -25.77 1.00 26.77
CA THR A 297 -25.82 0.59 25.37
C THR A 297 -27.01 1.23 24.64
N PHE A 298 -26.76 1.84 23.48
CA PHE A 298 -27.80 2.24 22.52
C PHE A 298 -27.71 1.48 21.20
N ALA A 299 -26.49 1.23 20.72
CA ALA A 299 -26.20 0.47 19.52
C ALA A 299 -24.83 -0.22 19.64
N HIS A 300 -24.52 -1.11 18.70
CA HIS A 300 -23.19 -1.67 18.51
C HIS A 300 -22.56 -2.36 19.74
N ALA A 301 -23.41 -2.91 20.62
CA ALA A 301 -22.97 -3.65 21.81
C ALA A 301 -21.98 -2.88 22.72
N VAL A 302 -22.11 -1.55 22.77
CA VAL A 302 -21.31 -0.71 23.67
C VAL A 302 -21.60 -1.06 25.13
N ASP A 303 -20.59 -1.49 25.86
CA ASP A 303 -20.65 -1.82 27.29
C ASP A 303 -19.30 -1.49 27.96
N GLY A 304 -19.27 -1.47 29.29
CA GLY A 304 -18.07 -1.24 30.09
C GLY A 304 -18.16 -0.05 31.03
N THR A 305 -17.07 0.23 31.74
CA THR A 305 -17.00 1.31 32.73
C THR A 305 -15.78 2.20 32.48
N ALA A 306 -15.99 3.50 32.34
CA ALA A 306 -14.91 4.49 32.31
C ALA A 306 -14.59 4.99 33.73
N THR A 307 -13.31 5.21 34.03
CA THR A 307 -12.79 5.65 35.33
C THR A 307 -11.76 6.75 35.12
N ILE A 308 -11.89 7.87 35.84
CA ILE A 308 -10.86 8.92 35.83
C ILE A 308 -9.71 8.49 36.74
N VAL A 309 -8.52 8.32 36.18
CA VAL A 309 -7.33 7.79 36.91
C VAL A 309 -6.46 8.91 37.45
N ASP A 310 -6.27 9.98 36.67
CA ASP A 310 -5.50 11.17 37.03
C ASP A 310 -6.06 12.40 36.28
N ASP A 311 -5.39 13.55 36.33
CA ASP A 311 -5.88 14.82 35.77
C ASP A 311 -6.07 14.82 34.24
N CYS A 312 -5.63 13.77 33.53
CA CYS A 312 -5.83 13.65 32.11
C CYS A 312 -6.13 12.24 31.59
N THR A 313 -6.09 11.21 32.43
CA THR A 313 -6.22 9.82 31.98
C THR A 313 -7.59 9.26 32.35
N ILE A 314 -8.29 8.70 31.37
CA ILE A 314 -9.54 7.95 31.55
C ILE A 314 -9.27 6.50 31.16
N ARG A 315 -9.49 5.57 32.09
CA ARG A 315 -9.40 4.13 31.85
C ARG A 315 -10.79 3.56 31.59
N PHE A 316 -10.92 2.73 30.57
CA PHE A 316 -12.09 1.92 30.29
C PHE A 316 -11.83 0.49 30.74
N ASP A 317 -12.75 -0.08 31.50
CA ASP A 317 -12.71 -1.45 32.02
C ASP A 317 -13.90 -2.25 31.47
N ASP A 318 -13.67 -3.54 31.15
CA ASP A 318 -14.66 -4.45 30.56
C ASP A 318 -15.36 -3.86 29.32
N PHE A 319 -14.64 -3.08 28.51
CA PHE A 319 -15.21 -2.36 27.37
C PHE A 319 -15.56 -3.31 26.22
N SER A 320 -16.77 -3.19 25.69
CA SER A 320 -17.22 -3.95 24.53
C SER A 320 -17.79 -3.03 23.45
N TYR A 321 -17.59 -3.40 22.19
CA TYR A 321 -18.08 -2.68 21.01
C TYR A 321 -17.96 -3.60 19.78
N ASP A 322 -18.97 -3.68 18.93
CA ASP A 322 -18.99 -4.65 17.82
C ASP A 322 -18.13 -4.27 16.61
N GLY A 323 -17.52 -3.08 16.61
CA GLY A 323 -16.71 -2.59 15.50
C GLY A 323 -17.51 -1.95 14.35
N GLY A 324 -18.82 -1.76 14.49
CA GLY A 324 -19.68 -1.19 13.44
C GLY A 324 -19.50 0.32 13.19
N GLY A 325 -20.57 0.99 12.75
CA GLY A 325 -20.56 2.43 12.47
C GLY A 325 -19.79 2.88 11.21
N ILE A 326 -19.65 4.20 11.06
CA ILE A 326 -19.05 4.84 9.87
C ILE A 326 -17.72 5.51 10.22
N ASP A 327 -17.76 6.45 11.18
CA ASP A 327 -16.61 7.10 11.81
C ASP A 327 -16.88 7.20 13.31
N VAL A 328 -16.26 6.33 14.10
CA VAL A 328 -16.63 6.10 15.50
C VAL A 328 -15.43 6.37 16.37
N ARG A 329 -15.55 7.26 17.35
CA ARG A 329 -14.49 7.55 18.33
C ARG A 329 -15.09 7.57 19.73
N ILE A 330 -14.24 7.55 20.73
CA ILE A 330 -14.65 7.89 22.10
C ILE A 330 -14.59 9.40 22.23
N TYR A 331 -15.70 10.00 22.63
CA TYR A 331 -15.82 11.43 22.88
C TYR A 331 -15.99 11.69 24.37
N ALA A 332 -15.48 12.83 24.83
CA ALA A 332 -15.82 13.43 26.11
C ALA A 332 -16.66 14.68 25.88
N GLY A 333 -17.55 14.99 26.82
CA GLY A 333 -18.46 16.12 26.72
C GLY A 333 -19.10 16.49 28.05
N LYS A 334 -19.95 17.51 28.03
CA LYS A 334 -20.67 18.01 29.22
C LYS A 334 -22.17 17.89 29.05
N ALA A 335 -22.87 17.58 30.14
CA ALA A 335 -24.33 17.53 30.19
C ALA A 335 -24.95 16.64 29.09
N GLY A 336 -24.24 15.60 28.66
CA GLY A 336 -24.65 14.71 27.57
C GLY A 336 -24.53 15.30 26.15
N ASP A 337 -23.91 16.47 25.99
CA ASP A 337 -23.59 17.06 24.69
C ASP A 337 -22.17 16.63 24.26
N TYR A 338 -22.13 15.74 23.26
CA TYR A 338 -20.90 15.21 22.64
C TYR A 338 -20.67 15.77 21.23
N ASP A 339 -21.54 16.68 20.76
CA ASP A 339 -21.38 17.33 19.47
C ASP A 339 -20.30 18.43 19.56
N PRO A 340 -19.40 18.55 18.57
CA PRO A 340 -18.51 19.70 18.49
C PRO A 340 -19.29 21.02 18.38
N PRO A 341 -18.83 22.11 19.03
CA PRO A 341 -17.55 22.24 19.73
C PRO A 341 -17.59 21.84 21.22
N THR A 342 -18.75 21.46 21.76
CA THR A 342 -18.90 21.08 23.17
C THR A 342 -18.18 19.78 23.46
N GLY A 343 -18.47 18.74 22.68
CA GLY A 343 -17.79 17.47 22.72
C GLY A 343 -16.48 17.46 21.95
N PHE A 344 -15.57 16.58 22.36
CA PHE A 344 -14.28 16.40 21.71
C PHE A 344 -13.85 14.94 21.76
N ALA A 345 -13.18 14.48 20.71
CA ALA A 345 -12.63 13.13 20.64
C ALA A 345 -11.47 12.97 21.63
N ILE A 346 -11.47 11.84 22.35
CA ILE A 346 -10.39 11.41 23.25
C ILE A 346 -9.74 10.11 22.77
N SER A 347 -10.21 9.55 21.66
CA SER A 347 -9.57 8.44 20.96
C SER A 347 -9.51 8.70 19.45
N PRO A 348 -8.67 7.96 18.70
CA PRO A 348 -8.80 7.85 17.26
C PRO A 348 -10.13 7.18 16.84
N ASN A 349 -10.31 7.03 15.53
CA ASN A 349 -11.38 6.24 14.96
C ASN A 349 -11.18 4.76 15.31
N ILE A 350 -12.20 4.17 15.93
CA ILE A 350 -12.27 2.77 16.35
C ILE A 350 -13.23 1.95 15.46
N LYS A 351 -13.75 2.52 14.37
CA LYS A 351 -14.56 1.80 13.39
C LYS A 351 -13.77 0.60 12.83
N GLY A 352 -14.42 -0.56 12.77
CA GLY A 352 -13.82 -1.82 12.34
C GLY A 352 -13.05 -2.54 13.45
N VAL A 353 -12.81 -1.89 14.60
CA VAL A 353 -12.14 -2.50 15.76
C VAL A 353 -13.21 -2.98 16.73
N ALA A 354 -13.37 -4.30 16.83
CA ALA A 354 -14.28 -4.91 17.79
C ALA A 354 -13.58 -5.09 19.15
N PHE A 355 -14.28 -4.72 20.21
CA PHE A 355 -13.90 -4.88 21.61
C PHE A 355 -14.82 -5.91 22.28
N ARG A 356 -14.25 -6.81 23.08
CA ARG A 356 -14.87 -7.90 23.82
C ARG A 356 -14.36 -7.97 25.27
N GLY A 357 -14.61 -6.91 26.02
CA GLY A 357 -14.30 -6.82 27.45
C GLY A 357 -12.86 -6.39 27.72
N GLU A 358 -12.25 -5.60 26.84
CA GLU A 358 -10.88 -5.12 27.04
C GLU A 358 -10.83 -3.98 28.07
N THR A 359 -9.67 -3.87 28.72
CA THR A 359 -9.29 -2.71 29.52
C THR A 359 -8.22 -1.92 28.77
N PHE A 360 -8.43 -0.61 28.64
CA PHE A 360 -7.46 0.32 28.04
C PHE A 360 -7.58 1.70 28.68
N ALA A 361 -6.63 2.59 28.41
CA ALA A 361 -6.71 3.98 28.87
C ALA A 361 -6.48 4.95 27.71
N VAL A 362 -7.10 6.11 27.80
CA VAL A 362 -6.92 7.23 26.88
C VAL A 362 -6.59 8.49 27.67
N GLN A 363 -5.80 9.38 27.07
CA GLN A 363 -5.49 10.68 27.66
C GLN A 363 -6.23 11.79 26.96
N LEU A 364 -6.64 12.81 27.72
CA LEU A 364 -7.24 14.01 27.18
C LEU A 364 -6.25 14.72 26.23
N PRO A 365 -6.73 15.24 25.07
CA PRO A 365 -5.93 16.04 24.16
C PRO A 365 -5.29 17.26 24.84
N GLU A 366 -4.22 17.79 24.24
CA GLU A 366 -3.62 19.03 24.72
C GLU A 366 -4.63 20.19 24.73
N GLY A 367 -4.59 20.99 25.79
CA GLY A 367 -5.54 22.09 25.99
C GLY A 367 -6.91 21.67 26.53
N LYS A 368 -7.18 20.37 26.73
CA LYS A 368 -8.37 19.86 27.42
C LYS A 368 -8.06 19.43 28.85
N SER A 369 -9.06 19.51 29.71
CA SER A 369 -8.97 19.20 31.13
C SER A 369 -10.22 18.45 31.63
N LEU A 370 -10.16 17.90 32.84
CA LEU A 370 -11.34 17.29 33.47
C LEU A 370 -12.44 18.30 33.80
N ASP A 371 -12.14 19.61 33.79
CA ASP A 371 -13.16 20.65 33.87
C ASP A 371 -13.97 20.76 32.57
N ASP A 372 -13.53 20.15 31.46
CA ASP A 372 -14.19 20.21 30.15
C ASP A 372 -15.17 19.06 29.90
N LEU A 373 -15.33 18.13 30.84
CA LEU A 373 -16.21 16.97 30.69
C LEU A 373 -16.91 16.55 31.98
N ASP A 374 -18.09 15.95 31.84
CA ASP A 374 -18.78 15.22 32.89
C ASP A 374 -19.26 13.82 32.43
N GLY A 375 -19.00 13.46 31.16
CA GLY A 375 -19.32 12.17 30.59
C GLY A 375 -18.47 11.79 29.39
N VAL A 376 -18.64 10.54 28.97
CA VAL A 376 -18.00 9.95 27.78
C VAL A 376 -19.02 9.19 26.95
N ALA A 377 -18.80 9.15 25.63
CA ALA A 377 -19.64 8.44 24.67
C ALA A 377 -18.80 7.71 23.61
N VAL A 378 -19.27 6.55 23.17
CA VAL A 378 -18.87 5.96 21.89
C VAL A 378 -19.68 6.65 20.81
N TRP A 379 -19.06 7.59 20.11
CA TRP A 379 -19.73 8.58 19.27
C TRP A 379 -19.44 8.35 17.80
N CYS A 380 -20.49 8.30 16.98
CA CYS A 380 -20.37 8.27 15.53
C CYS A 380 -20.41 9.69 14.97
N THR A 381 -19.24 10.19 14.54
CA THR A 381 -19.03 11.59 14.18
C THR A 381 -19.82 11.99 12.92
N ASP A 382 -19.86 11.12 11.92
CA ASP A 382 -20.51 11.41 10.63
C ASP A 382 -22.03 11.61 10.72
N VAL A 383 -22.68 10.95 11.69
CA VAL A 383 -24.13 11.00 11.86
C VAL A 383 -24.56 11.71 13.15
N GLY A 384 -23.62 12.08 14.01
CA GLY A 384 -23.89 12.81 15.25
C GLY A 384 -24.74 12.00 16.24
N VAL A 385 -24.39 10.74 16.50
CA VAL A 385 -25.13 9.88 17.45
C VAL A 385 -24.22 9.11 18.38
N SER A 386 -24.71 8.90 19.61
CA SER A 386 -24.09 8.04 20.63
C SER A 386 -24.52 6.58 20.41
N PHE A 387 -23.55 5.67 20.35
CA PHE A 387 -23.78 4.22 20.40
C PHE A 387 -23.83 3.70 21.84
N GLY A 388 -23.30 4.47 22.77
CA GLY A 388 -23.48 4.27 24.19
C GLY A 388 -22.66 5.29 24.97
N ASP A 389 -23.18 5.72 26.12
CA ASP A 389 -22.53 6.76 26.92
C ASP A 389 -22.77 6.59 28.43
N GLY A 390 -21.99 7.36 29.20
CA GLY A 390 -22.09 7.39 30.65
C GLY A 390 -21.62 8.72 31.22
N LEU A 391 -22.22 9.11 32.34
CA LEU A 391 -21.81 10.29 33.11
C LEU A 391 -20.99 9.87 34.35
N PHE A 392 -19.92 10.60 34.63
CA PHE A 392 -19.05 10.36 35.78
C PHE A 392 -19.75 10.75 37.09
N LYS A 393 -19.76 9.84 38.06
CA LYS A 393 -20.43 10.03 39.37
C LYS A 393 -19.48 9.86 40.54
#